data_AF-A0A929JTM8-F1
#
_entry.id   AF-A0A929JTM8-F1
#
_cell.length_a   1.000
_cell.length_b   1.000
_cell.length_c   1.000
_cell.angle_alpha   90.00
_cell.angle_beta   90.00
_cell.angle_gamma   90.00
#
_symmetry.space_group_name_H-M   'P 1'
#
loop_
_entity.id
_entity.type
_entity.pdbx_description
1 polymer ?
#
loop_
_entity_poly.entity_id
_entity_poly.type
_entity_poly.pdbx_seq_one_letter_code
_entity_poly.pdbx_strand_id
1 'polypeptide(L)'
;MKKKSVQLITLFTAFLFMAGLSLATKPGQKVNPNGFPSGEHYNLNIIGKKAGFNCPDQEYDEFGNLIYGNALFVPENGDGIEIYMESGKGKKAEAITELRVTDPCAGFDGDGAVIQLPKNERGYRVYARALAKPTDEPDIQISPELVAVEDENGNNLVYLGLVTDNGFETSSVSFTRKKGKSKAIDISGLFLWSGTVCYLYEPLAYEETRELCCIDLTGDGIFDECVDATVDTETLMSSCPEGYTSLLGYCHEYTDEWVFNIGDFVTYLWNTNNNGVKLLQVRFYPN
;
A
#
# COMPACT_ATOMS: atom_id res chain seq x y z
N MET A 1 -27.20 -7.38 63.78
CA MET A 1 -27.18 -7.70 62.33
C MET A 1 -27.52 -6.45 61.54
N LYS A 2 -26.51 -5.69 61.09
CA LYS A 2 -26.67 -4.49 60.25
C LYS A 2 -26.27 -4.86 58.82
N LYS A 3 -27.25 -5.05 57.94
CA LYS A 3 -27.04 -5.10 56.49
C LYS A 3 -26.66 -3.68 56.04
N LYS A 4 -25.40 -3.47 55.65
CA LYS A 4 -25.01 -2.28 54.91
C LYS A 4 -24.94 -2.65 53.43
N SER A 5 -25.78 -1.94 52.68
CA SER A 5 -26.04 -2.04 51.26
C SER A 5 -24.77 -1.71 50.47
N VAL A 6 -24.37 -2.63 49.59
CA VAL A 6 -23.34 -2.36 48.57
C VAL A 6 -24.03 -1.54 47.47
N GLN A 7 -23.65 -0.27 47.34
CA GLN A 7 -24.05 0.56 46.20
C GLN A 7 -23.20 0.15 44.99
N LEU A 8 -23.88 -0.36 43.96
CA LEU A 8 -23.31 -0.68 42.67
C LEU A 8 -23.13 0.66 41.91
N ILE A 9 -21.88 1.12 41.78
CA ILE A 9 -21.54 2.27 40.93
C ILE A 9 -21.46 1.75 39.50
N THR A 10 -22.53 1.96 38.74
CA THR A 10 -22.55 1.69 37.30
C THR A 10 -21.75 2.78 36.60
N LEU A 11 -20.51 2.46 36.22
CA LEU A 11 -19.70 3.30 35.35
C LEU A 11 -20.35 3.30 33.96
N PHE A 12 -20.96 4.41 33.56
CA PHE A 12 -21.41 4.64 32.20
C PHE A 12 -20.16 4.84 31.33
N THR A 13 -19.68 3.77 30.71
CA THR A 13 -18.74 3.86 29.58
C THR A 13 -19.49 4.47 28.41
N ALA A 14 -19.30 5.77 28.21
CA ALA A 14 -19.66 6.44 26.98
C ALA A 14 -18.78 5.85 25.87
N PHE A 15 -19.29 4.85 25.16
CA PHE A 15 -18.77 4.42 23.87
C PHE A 15 -18.97 5.62 22.93
N LEU A 16 -17.95 6.45 22.77
CA LEU A 16 -17.84 7.32 21.61
C LEU A 16 -17.75 6.39 20.40
N PHE A 17 -18.89 6.16 19.74
CA PHE A 17 -18.91 5.83 18.33
C PHE A 17 -18.26 7.03 17.62
N MET A 18 -16.95 6.96 17.38
CA MET A 18 -16.37 7.70 16.27
C MET A 18 -17.02 7.12 15.02
N ALA A 19 -18.12 7.75 14.60
CA ALA A 19 -18.59 7.63 13.25
C ALA A 19 -17.44 8.11 12.38
N GLY A 20 -16.68 7.16 11.81
CA GLY A 20 -15.74 7.45 10.75
C GLY A 20 -16.50 8.29 9.73
N LEU A 21 -16.00 9.48 9.47
CA LEU A 21 -16.43 10.28 8.35
C LEU A 21 -16.06 9.46 7.12
N SER A 22 -16.97 8.62 6.65
CA SER A 22 -16.88 8.09 5.30
C SER A 22 -16.80 9.31 4.40
N LEU A 23 -15.67 9.53 3.74
CA LEU A 23 -15.56 10.48 2.66
C LEU A 23 -16.60 10.05 1.63
N ALA A 24 -17.76 10.70 1.69
CA ALA A 24 -18.83 10.49 0.77
C ALA A 24 -18.27 10.73 -0.62
N THR A 25 -18.33 9.69 -1.46
CA THR A 25 -18.01 9.75 -2.89
C THR A 25 -18.55 11.06 -3.46
N LYS A 26 -17.71 11.88 -4.10
CA LYS A 26 -18.12 13.13 -4.76
C LYS A 26 -19.43 12.88 -5.51
N PRO A 27 -20.54 13.59 -5.20
CA PRO A 27 -21.80 13.36 -5.88
C PRO A 27 -21.62 13.66 -7.37
N GLY A 28 -21.92 12.68 -8.24
CA GLY A 28 -22.22 12.99 -9.65
C GLY A 28 -21.48 12.22 -10.75
N GLN A 29 -20.61 11.24 -10.48
CA GLN A 29 -20.09 10.43 -11.58
C GLN A 29 -21.06 9.31 -11.95
N LYS A 30 -21.43 9.21 -13.24
CA LYS A 30 -22.29 8.11 -13.74
C LYS A 30 -21.58 6.77 -13.51
N VAL A 31 -22.08 6.02 -12.53
CA VAL A 31 -21.65 4.64 -12.25
C VAL A 31 -22.41 3.71 -13.18
N ASN A 32 -21.66 2.86 -13.88
CA ASN A 32 -22.23 1.87 -14.79
C ASN A 32 -22.96 0.77 -14.00
N PRO A 33 -23.82 -0.04 -14.66
CA PRO A 33 -24.54 -1.13 -13.98
C PRO A 33 -23.63 -2.17 -13.29
N ASN A 34 -22.35 -2.22 -13.68
CA ASN A 34 -21.32 -3.07 -13.10
C ASN A 34 -20.61 -2.45 -11.87
N GLY A 35 -21.01 -1.26 -11.43
CA GLY A 35 -20.44 -0.55 -10.27
C GLY A 35 -19.21 0.31 -10.58
N PHE A 36 -18.66 0.25 -11.80
CA PHE A 36 -17.51 1.07 -12.16
C PHE A 36 -17.93 2.47 -12.64
N PRO A 37 -17.18 3.52 -12.28
CA PRO A 37 -17.35 4.83 -12.91
C PRO A 37 -17.10 4.80 -14.43
N SER A 38 -17.73 5.72 -15.14
CA SER A 38 -17.40 5.98 -16.55
C SER A 38 -16.18 6.91 -16.66
N GLY A 39 -15.33 6.71 -17.66
CA GLY A 39 -14.15 7.54 -17.92
C GLY A 39 -12.93 6.72 -18.33
N GLU A 40 -11.85 7.43 -18.63
CA GLU A 40 -10.52 6.86 -18.85
C GLU A 40 -10.01 6.20 -17.57
N HIS A 41 -9.38 5.04 -17.72
CA HIS A 41 -8.86 4.25 -16.61
C HIS A 41 -7.84 3.22 -17.11
N TYR A 42 -6.93 2.83 -16.23
CA TYR A 42 -6.17 1.60 -16.37
C TYR A 42 -6.97 0.43 -15.79
N ASN A 43 -6.83 -0.75 -16.38
CA ASN A 43 -7.51 -1.95 -15.94
C ASN A 43 -6.47 -3.01 -15.57
N LEU A 44 -6.50 -3.52 -14.35
CA LEU A 44 -5.70 -4.65 -13.90
C LEU A 44 -6.62 -5.86 -13.67
N ASN A 45 -6.22 -7.02 -14.19
CA ASN A 45 -6.95 -8.27 -14.01
C ASN A 45 -6.11 -9.24 -13.18
N ILE A 46 -6.56 -9.56 -11.98
CA ILE A 46 -5.96 -10.59 -11.12
C ILE A 46 -6.72 -11.89 -11.34
N ILE A 47 -6.09 -12.87 -11.98
CA ILE A 47 -6.75 -14.08 -12.49
C ILE A 47 -6.36 -15.28 -11.64
N GLY A 48 -7.34 -15.87 -10.95
CA GLY A 48 -7.18 -17.11 -10.20
C GLY A 48 -6.96 -18.30 -11.12
N LYS A 49 -5.88 -19.05 -10.90
CA LYS A 49 -5.49 -20.24 -11.66
C LYS A 49 -5.33 -21.44 -10.73
N LYS A 50 -5.62 -22.63 -11.26
CA LYS A 50 -5.47 -23.89 -10.51
C LYS A 50 -4.00 -24.23 -10.31
N ALA A 51 -3.72 -25.09 -9.33
CA ALA A 51 -2.41 -25.71 -9.16
C ALA A 51 -1.91 -26.35 -10.46
N GLY A 52 -0.60 -26.24 -10.72
CA GLY A 52 0.04 -26.71 -11.95
C GLY A 52 -0.18 -25.78 -13.16
N PHE A 53 -0.65 -24.56 -12.95
CA PHE A 53 -0.60 -23.51 -13.97
C PHE A 53 0.87 -23.13 -14.23
N ASN A 54 1.25 -23.08 -15.50
CA ASN A 54 2.56 -22.59 -15.90
C ASN A 54 2.43 -21.10 -16.23
N CYS A 55 3.29 -20.30 -15.61
CA CYS A 55 3.40 -18.88 -15.87
C CYS A 55 3.75 -18.62 -17.34
N PRO A 56 3.11 -17.63 -17.99
CA PRO A 56 3.46 -17.28 -19.35
C PRO A 56 4.85 -16.66 -19.39
N ASP A 57 5.61 -17.01 -20.43
CA ASP A 57 6.89 -16.37 -20.70
C ASP A 57 6.68 -14.90 -21.11
N GLN A 58 7.67 -14.06 -20.84
CA GLN A 58 7.69 -12.67 -21.27
C GLN A 58 7.66 -12.58 -22.81
N GLU A 59 6.69 -11.81 -23.33
CA GLU A 59 6.52 -11.59 -24.76
C GLU A 59 7.35 -10.40 -25.27
N TYR A 60 7.77 -10.48 -26.53
CA TYR A 60 8.53 -9.45 -27.23
C TYR A 60 7.91 -9.15 -28.59
N ASP A 61 7.98 -7.90 -29.02
CA ASP A 61 7.55 -7.48 -30.35
C ASP A 61 8.57 -7.86 -31.44
N GLU A 62 8.24 -7.55 -32.70
CA GLU A 62 9.11 -7.82 -33.86
C GLU A 62 10.46 -7.08 -33.82
N PHE A 63 10.60 -6.08 -32.94
CA PHE A 63 11.79 -5.28 -32.73
C PHE A 63 12.57 -5.67 -31.46
N GLY A 64 12.10 -6.68 -30.72
CA GLY A 64 12.70 -7.12 -29.46
C GLY A 64 12.36 -6.26 -28.25
N ASN A 65 11.35 -5.39 -28.33
CA ASN A 65 10.85 -4.66 -27.16
C ASN A 65 9.88 -5.54 -26.36
N LEU A 66 9.88 -5.36 -25.04
CA LEU A 66 8.97 -6.05 -24.14
C LEU A 66 7.52 -5.65 -24.41
N ILE A 67 6.64 -6.65 -24.55
CA ILE A 67 5.20 -6.45 -24.61
C ILE A 67 4.65 -6.67 -23.21
N TYR A 68 4.00 -5.65 -22.67
CA TYR A 68 3.40 -5.72 -21.35
C TYR A 68 1.90 -5.94 -21.41
N GLY A 69 1.42 -6.83 -20.54
CA GLY A 69 0.01 -7.07 -20.31
C GLY A 69 -0.55 -6.26 -19.15
N ASN A 70 -1.84 -6.46 -18.91
CA ASN A 70 -2.59 -5.88 -17.80
C ASN A 70 -3.19 -6.95 -16.87
N ALA A 71 -2.65 -8.17 -16.95
CA ALA A 71 -3.17 -9.33 -16.23
C ALA A 71 -2.04 -10.02 -15.45
N LEU A 72 -2.36 -10.41 -14.21
CA LEU A 72 -1.50 -11.22 -13.35
C LEU A 72 -2.24 -12.49 -12.93
N PHE A 73 -1.48 -13.52 -12.60
CA PHE A 73 -1.95 -14.87 -12.31
C PHE A 73 -1.58 -15.25 -10.89
N VAL A 74 -2.60 -15.67 -10.13
CA VAL A 74 -2.46 -16.07 -8.73
C VAL A 74 -3.11 -17.43 -8.50
N PRO A 75 -2.72 -18.20 -7.48
CA PRO A 75 -3.45 -19.37 -7.05
C PRO A 75 -4.94 -19.04 -6.82
N GLU A 76 -5.84 -19.85 -7.38
CA GLU A 76 -7.28 -19.78 -7.11
C GLU A 76 -7.56 -20.09 -5.63
N ASN A 77 -6.71 -20.87 -4.98
CA ASN A 77 -6.71 -21.12 -3.54
C ASN A 77 -5.28 -20.98 -3.02
N GLY A 78 -5.01 -19.95 -2.24
CA GLY A 78 -3.68 -19.68 -1.69
C GLY A 78 -3.69 -18.49 -0.74
N ASP A 79 -2.77 -18.51 0.22
CA ASP A 79 -2.59 -17.49 1.24
C ASP A 79 -1.22 -16.82 1.07
N GLY A 80 -1.10 -15.56 1.49
CA GLY A 80 0.16 -14.82 1.44
C GLY A 80 0.68 -14.58 0.02
N ILE A 81 -0.21 -14.42 -0.95
CA ILE A 81 0.16 -14.17 -2.34
C ILE A 81 0.61 -12.71 -2.47
N GLU A 82 1.84 -12.50 -2.89
CA GLU A 82 2.46 -11.17 -2.96
C GLU A 82 2.29 -10.53 -4.34
N ILE A 83 1.75 -9.32 -4.37
CA ILE A 83 1.65 -8.49 -5.58
C ILE A 83 2.27 -7.14 -5.29
N TYR A 84 3.44 -6.90 -5.86
CA TYR A 84 4.16 -5.63 -5.76
C TYR A 84 3.66 -4.66 -6.83
N MET A 85 3.51 -3.41 -6.41
CA MET A 85 3.18 -2.29 -7.26
C MET A 85 4.27 -1.23 -7.11
N GLU A 86 4.79 -0.77 -8.24
CA GLU A 86 5.89 0.17 -8.29
C GLU A 86 5.47 1.46 -9.00
N SER A 87 5.76 2.59 -8.36
CA SER A 87 5.59 3.94 -8.93
C SER A 87 6.39 4.95 -8.09
N GLY A 88 6.09 6.24 -8.16
CA GLY A 88 6.83 7.25 -7.41
C GLY A 88 6.73 8.66 -8.00
N LYS A 89 7.47 9.60 -7.41
CA LYS A 89 7.62 10.99 -7.91
C LYS A 89 8.87 11.22 -8.75
N GLY A 90 9.89 10.36 -8.64
CA GLY A 90 11.20 10.56 -9.24
C GLY A 90 11.32 10.03 -10.67
N LYS A 91 12.52 10.17 -11.24
CA LYS A 91 12.81 9.83 -12.65
C LYS A 91 12.53 8.37 -13.00
N LYS A 92 12.73 7.43 -12.06
CA LYS A 92 12.39 6.00 -12.25
C LYS A 92 10.90 5.84 -12.54
N ALA A 93 10.04 6.55 -11.79
CA ALA A 93 8.60 6.53 -11.97
C ALA A 93 8.13 7.28 -13.23
N GLU A 94 8.82 8.37 -13.61
CA GLU A 94 8.52 9.11 -14.85
C GLU A 94 8.71 8.27 -16.12
N ALA A 95 9.56 7.25 -16.08
CA ALA A 95 9.74 6.31 -17.18
C ALA A 95 8.55 5.33 -17.35
N ILE A 96 7.62 5.28 -16.38
CA ILE A 96 6.41 4.45 -16.43
C ILE A 96 5.28 5.28 -17.03
N THR A 97 5.03 5.11 -18.33
CA THR A 97 4.02 5.90 -19.06
C THR A 97 2.64 5.23 -19.14
N GLU A 98 2.56 3.93 -18.89
CA GLU A 98 1.31 3.17 -18.86
C GLU A 98 1.34 2.08 -17.77
N LEU A 99 0.17 1.53 -17.42
CA LEU A 99 0.13 0.37 -16.54
C LEU A 99 0.73 -0.83 -17.27
N ARG A 100 1.75 -1.44 -16.66
CA ARG A 100 2.40 -2.64 -17.19
C ARG A 100 2.62 -3.67 -16.11
N VAL A 101 2.32 -4.93 -16.42
CA VAL A 101 2.67 -6.07 -15.59
C VAL A 101 4.04 -6.57 -16.07
N THR A 102 5.06 -6.39 -15.23
CA THR A 102 6.45 -6.77 -15.53
C THR A 102 6.79 -8.18 -15.06
N ASP A 103 6.12 -8.63 -14.00
CA ASP A 103 6.08 -10.04 -13.62
C ASP A 103 4.63 -10.47 -13.43
N PRO A 104 4.09 -11.33 -14.32
CA PRO A 104 2.67 -11.69 -14.31
C PRO A 104 2.33 -12.78 -13.29
N CYS A 105 3.28 -13.34 -12.54
CA CYS A 105 3.00 -14.48 -11.67
C CYS A 105 3.31 -14.21 -10.21
N ALA A 106 2.42 -14.68 -9.34
CA ALA A 106 2.65 -14.69 -7.91
C ALA A 106 2.26 -16.05 -7.33
N GLY A 107 3.12 -16.64 -6.50
CA GLY A 107 2.81 -17.87 -5.76
C GLY A 107 2.83 -19.16 -6.59
N PHE A 108 3.39 -19.15 -7.80
CA PHE A 108 3.59 -20.33 -8.64
C PHE A 108 5.07 -20.67 -8.89
N ASP A 109 5.90 -19.66 -9.02
CA ASP A 109 7.34 -19.69 -9.32
C ASP A 109 8.21 -19.41 -8.09
N GLY A 110 7.60 -18.98 -6.98
CA GLY A 110 8.28 -18.68 -5.72
C GLY A 110 8.49 -17.19 -5.48
N ASP A 111 8.22 -16.37 -6.48
CA ASP A 111 8.30 -14.91 -6.41
C ASP A 111 6.88 -14.29 -6.41
N GLY A 112 6.80 -12.99 -6.14
CA GLY A 112 5.58 -12.20 -6.21
C GLY A 112 5.41 -11.49 -7.56
N ALA A 113 4.18 -11.24 -7.95
CA ALA A 113 3.89 -10.54 -9.20
C ALA A 113 4.28 -9.06 -9.06
N VAL A 114 4.74 -8.45 -10.15
CA VAL A 114 5.17 -7.05 -10.16
C VAL A 114 4.40 -6.30 -11.23
N ILE A 115 3.79 -5.19 -10.80
CA ILE A 115 3.12 -4.24 -11.69
C ILE A 115 3.71 -2.85 -11.51
N GLN A 116 3.69 -2.08 -12.57
CA GLN A 116 4.10 -0.70 -12.57
C GLN A 116 2.92 0.19 -12.97
N LEU A 117 2.72 1.26 -12.22
CA LEU A 117 1.63 2.21 -12.43
C LEU A 117 2.21 3.59 -12.78
N PRO A 118 1.66 4.31 -13.78
CA PRO A 118 2.16 5.63 -14.12
C PRO A 118 2.04 6.59 -12.96
N LYS A 119 3.03 7.49 -12.85
CA LYS A 119 2.99 8.60 -11.89
C LYS A 119 1.70 9.41 -12.06
N ASN A 120 1.02 9.68 -10.95
CA ASN A 120 -0.08 10.63 -10.90
C ASN A 120 -0.02 11.42 -9.60
N GLU A 121 0.24 12.72 -9.70
CA GLU A 121 0.39 13.61 -8.55
C GLU A 121 -0.87 13.71 -7.68
N ARG A 122 -2.06 13.47 -8.26
CA ARG A 122 -3.35 13.46 -7.56
C ARG A 122 -3.82 12.04 -7.20
N GLY A 123 -2.97 11.05 -7.43
CA GLY A 123 -3.29 9.64 -7.28
C GLY A 123 -4.41 9.16 -8.20
N TYR A 124 -4.99 8.03 -7.81
CA TYR A 124 -6.06 7.38 -8.56
C TYR A 124 -7.25 7.13 -7.65
N ARG A 125 -8.45 7.17 -8.22
CA ARG A 125 -9.58 6.48 -7.60
C ARG A 125 -9.58 5.04 -8.04
N VAL A 126 -9.55 4.13 -7.09
CA VAL A 126 -9.40 2.71 -7.35
C VAL A 126 -10.70 2.00 -7.04
N TYR A 127 -11.20 1.26 -8.02
CA TYR A 127 -12.39 0.45 -7.86
C TYR A 127 -12.07 -0.99 -8.18
N ALA A 128 -12.65 -1.92 -7.44
CA ALA A 128 -12.44 -3.34 -7.68
C ALA A 128 -13.72 -4.15 -7.54
N ARG A 129 -13.80 -5.26 -8.29
CA ARG A 129 -14.88 -6.25 -8.17
C ARG A 129 -14.38 -7.66 -8.38
N ALA A 130 -14.87 -8.59 -7.56
CA ALA A 130 -14.64 -10.01 -7.76
C ALA A 130 -15.67 -10.59 -8.74
N LEU A 131 -15.17 -11.32 -9.73
CA LEU A 131 -15.92 -12.10 -10.72
C LEU A 131 -15.55 -13.56 -10.55
N ALA A 132 -16.45 -14.31 -9.91
CA ALA A 132 -16.36 -15.76 -9.82
C ALA A 132 -17.74 -16.39 -9.99
N LYS A 133 -17.75 -17.70 -10.27
CA LYS A 133 -18.98 -18.49 -10.15
C LYS A 133 -19.35 -18.48 -8.65
N PRO A 134 -20.58 -18.10 -8.27
CA PRO A 134 -20.96 -17.95 -6.86
C PRO A 134 -21.23 -19.30 -6.17
N THR A 135 -20.46 -20.34 -6.52
CA THR A 135 -20.48 -21.64 -5.83
C THR A 135 -19.57 -21.52 -4.62
N ASP A 136 -20.11 -21.80 -3.44
CA ASP A 136 -19.35 -21.85 -2.17
C ASP A 136 -18.81 -20.49 -1.69
N GLU A 137 -19.45 -19.39 -2.11
CA GLU A 137 -19.15 -18.01 -1.68
C GLU A 137 -17.67 -17.61 -1.72
N PRO A 138 -16.98 -17.73 -2.87
CA PRO A 138 -15.54 -17.52 -2.92
C PRO A 138 -15.18 -16.09 -2.58
N ASP A 139 -14.05 -15.92 -1.89
CA ASP A 139 -13.57 -14.63 -1.42
C ASP A 139 -12.11 -14.39 -1.78
N ILE A 140 -11.72 -13.13 -1.80
CA ILE A 140 -10.33 -12.70 -1.90
C ILE A 140 -10.14 -11.51 -0.96
N GLN A 141 -9.13 -11.58 -0.10
CA GLN A 141 -8.73 -10.52 0.80
C GLN A 141 -7.43 -9.89 0.32
N ILE A 142 -7.32 -8.58 0.43
CA ILE A 142 -6.12 -7.80 0.14
C ILE A 142 -5.77 -6.97 1.37
N SER A 143 -4.50 -6.96 1.75
CA SER A 143 -3.93 -6.10 2.77
C SER A 143 -2.74 -5.32 2.19
N PRO A 144 -2.66 -4.00 2.38
CA PRO A 144 -1.59 -3.17 1.86
C PRO A 144 -0.38 -3.13 2.81
N GLU A 145 0.81 -2.97 2.24
CA GLU A 145 2.07 -2.79 2.97
C GLU A 145 3.06 -1.93 2.18
N LEU A 146 3.92 -1.19 2.87
CA LEU A 146 5.08 -0.51 2.27
C LEU A 146 6.30 -1.42 2.34
N VAL A 147 6.91 -1.73 1.20
CA VAL A 147 8.11 -2.58 1.13
C VAL A 147 9.36 -1.73 1.01
N ALA A 148 9.29 -0.70 0.17
CA ALA A 148 10.39 0.22 -0.07
C ALA A 148 9.85 1.62 -0.38
N VAL A 149 10.52 2.63 0.15
CA VAL A 149 10.36 4.03 -0.24
C VAL A 149 11.76 4.58 -0.44
N GLU A 150 12.07 5.00 -1.65
CA GLU A 150 13.39 5.50 -2.03
C GLU A 150 13.37 7.03 -2.23
N ASP A 151 14.51 7.66 -1.93
CA ASP A 151 14.80 9.04 -2.33
C ASP A 151 15.36 9.13 -3.77
N GLU A 152 15.69 10.35 -4.21
CA GLU A 152 16.23 10.63 -5.54
C GLU A 152 17.57 9.94 -5.85
N ASN A 153 18.29 9.54 -4.81
CA ASN A 153 19.57 8.84 -4.90
C ASN A 153 19.40 7.32 -4.88
N GLY A 154 18.18 6.82 -4.63
CA GLY A 154 17.85 5.41 -4.53
C GLY A 154 18.08 4.82 -3.12
N ASN A 155 18.25 5.65 -2.09
CA ASN A 155 18.38 5.17 -0.72
C ASN A 155 17.01 4.76 -0.17
N ASN A 156 16.90 3.56 0.41
CA ASN A 156 15.63 3.06 0.91
C ASN A 156 15.30 3.56 2.33
N LEU A 157 14.47 4.59 2.41
CA LEU A 157 14.02 5.26 3.62
C LEU A 157 13.26 4.33 4.59
N VAL A 158 12.53 3.31 4.09
CA VAL A 158 11.80 2.36 4.95
C VAL A 158 12.78 1.52 5.77
N TYR A 159 13.81 0.96 5.12
CA TYR A 159 14.80 0.15 5.83
C TYR A 159 15.63 0.98 6.81
N LEU A 160 15.79 2.27 6.54
CA LEU A 160 16.41 3.21 7.49
C LEU A 160 15.48 3.61 8.63
N GLY A 161 14.24 3.11 8.73
CA GLY A 161 13.29 3.54 9.77
C GLY A 161 12.87 5.01 9.65
N LEU A 162 13.10 5.63 8.49
CA LEU A 162 12.76 7.03 8.21
C LEU A 162 11.33 7.20 7.69
N VAL A 163 10.60 6.09 7.50
CA VAL A 163 9.19 6.07 7.11
C VAL A 163 8.42 5.24 8.11
N THR A 164 7.30 5.75 8.59
CA THR A 164 6.41 4.98 9.47
C THR A 164 5.68 3.89 8.67
N ASP A 165 5.76 2.64 9.10
CA ASP A 165 5.27 1.47 8.36
C ASP A 165 3.73 1.30 8.34
N ASN A 166 3.01 1.89 9.30
CA ASN A 166 1.57 1.68 9.47
C ASN A 166 0.77 2.99 9.31
N GLY A 167 0.25 3.23 8.10
CA GLY A 167 -0.45 4.49 7.77
C GLY A 167 -1.71 4.39 6.91
N PHE A 168 -2.11 3.21 6.45
CA PHE A 168 -3.18 3.08 5.47
C PHE A 168 -4.58 3.36 6.04
N GLU A 169 -5.37 4.22 5.37
CA GLU A 169 -6.76 4.52 5.75
C GLU A 169 -7.62 3.24 5.78
N THR A 170 -7.42 2.35 4.82
CA THR A 170 -8.00 1.01 4.80
C THR A 170 -6.90 -0.05 4.90
N SER A 171 -6.81 -0.73 6.04
CA SER A 171 -5.78 -1.74 6.31
C SER A 171 -6.06 -3.12 5.69
N SER A 172 -7.28 -3.37 5.21
CA SER A 172 -7.58 -4.52 4.36
C SER A 172 -8.97 -4.39 3.72
N VAL A 173 -9.21 -5.13 2.64
CA VAL A 173 -10.53 -5.28 2.02
C VAL A 173 -10.76 -6.73 1.61
N SER A 174 -12.01 -7.19 1.70
CA SER A 174 -12.40 -8.54 1.25
C SER A 174 -13.55 -8.48 0.24
N PHE A 175 -13.47 -9.31 -0.79
CA PHE A 175 -14.49 -9.40 -1.84
C PHE A 175 -15.12 -10.79 -1.85
N THR A 176 -16.24 -10.95 -1.14
CA THR A 176 -17.01 -12.20 -1.18
C THR A 176 -18.00 -12.24 -2.33
N ARG A 177 -17.95 -13.29 -3.14
CA ARG A 177 -18.85 -13.49 -4.27
C ARG A 177 -20.13 -14.20 -3.85
N LYS A 178 -21.16 -13.43 -3.56
CA LYS A 178 -22.54 -13.94 -3.34
C LYS A 178 -23.31 -14.10 -4.64
N LYS A 179 -24.42 -14.85 -4.65
CA LYS A 179 -25.31 -14.99 -5.82
C LYS A 179 -25.82 -13.61 -6.30
N GLY A 180 -25.84 -13.38 -7.62
CA GLY A 180 -26.31 -12.12 -8.23
C GLY A 180 -25.29 -11.46 -9.15
N LYS A 181 -25.48 -10.17 -9.49
CA LYS A 181 -24.49 -9.39 -10.24
C LYS A 181 -23.46 -8.79 -9.28
N SER A 182 -22.18 -9.09 -9.48
CA SER A 182 -21.09 -8.45 -8.75
C SER A 182 -20.95 -6.99 -9.20
N LYS A 183 -20.79 -6.09 -8.24
CA LYS A 183 -20.59 -4.65 -8.45
C LYS A 183 -19.22 -4.25 -7.92
N ALA A 184 -18.59 -3.31 -8.59
CA ALA A 184 -17.38 -2.69 -8.07
C ALA A 184 -17.67 -1.83 -6.85
N ILE A 185 -16.70 -1.83 -5.94
CA ILE A 185 -16.65 -0.98 -4.75
C ILE A 185 -15.40 -0.12 -4.82
N ASP A 186 -15.43 1.01 -4.13
CA ASP A 186 -14.29 1.91 -3.98
C ASP A 186 -13.29 1.29 -3.01
N ILE A 187 -12.03 1.20 -3.40
CA ILE A 187 -10.90 0.71 -2.60
C ILE A 187 -9.75 1.72 -2.57
N SER A 188 -10.02 2.98 -2.87
CA SER A 188 -8.99 4.04 -2.88
C SER A 188 -8.28 4.15 -1.54
N GLY A 189 -8.98 3.90 -0.42
CA GLY A 189 -8.41 3.93 0.93
C GLY A 189 -7.30 2.90 1.19
N LEU A 190 -7.12 1.87 0.35
CA LEU A 190 -5.94 0.99 0.43
C LEU A 190 -4.63 1.70 0.08
N PHE A 191 -4.72 2.82 -0.64
CA PHE A 191 -3.59 3.58 -1.16
C PHE A 191 -3.46 4.96 -0.51
N LEU A 192 -4.39 5.34 0.36
CA LEU A 192 -4.29 6.58 1.13
C LEU A 192 -3.52 6.26 2.41
N TRP A 193 -2.35 6.88 2.56
CA TRP A 193 -1.41 6.65 3.64
C TRP A 193 -1.16 7.95 4.42
N SER A 194 -1.13 7.83 5.74
CA SER A 194 -0.78 8.89 6.66
C SER A 194 0.39 8.45 7.53
N GLY A 195 1.37 9.32 7.71
CA GLY A 195 2.58 8.98 8.45
C GLY A 195 3.68 10.00 8.25
N THR A 196 4.84 9.72 8.83
CA THR A 196 6.00 10.62 8.73
C THR A 196 7.04 10.01 7.81
N VAL A 197 7.61 10.85 6.94
CA VAL A 197 8.81 10.54 6.15
C VAL A 197 9.90 11.52 6.52
N CYS A 198 11.07 11.01 6.87
CA CYS A 198 12.26 11.79 7.18
C CYS A 198 13.36 11.56 6.14
N TYR A 199 14.15 12.59 5.87
CA TYR A 199 15.31 12.52 4.98
C TYR A 199 16.58 12.87 5.76
N LEU A 200 17.70 12.21 5.44
CA LEU A 200 19.01 12.54 6.07
C LEU A 200 19.72 13.72 5.41
N TYR A 201 19.20 14.16 4.26
CA TYR A 201 19.66 15.34 3.53
C TYR A 201 18.49 16.31 3.42
N GLU A 202 18.78 17.62 3.45
CA GLU A 202 17.77 18.66 3.40
C GLU A 202 16.97 18.58 2.08
N PRO A 203 15.67 18.23 2.10
CA PRO A 203 14.85 18.20 0.90
C PRO A 203 14.32 19.60 0.59
N LEU A 204 13.73 19.79 -0.60
CA LEU A 204 13.12 21.07 -0.98
C LEU A 204 11.92 21.46 -0.10
N ALA A 205 11.26 20.49 0.53
CA ALA A 205 10.12 20.70 1.41
C ALA A 205 10.20 19.75 2.60
N TYR A 206 10.18 20.31 3.82
CA TYR A 206 10.05 19.61 5.09
C TYR A 206 9.33 20.52 6.09
N GLU A 207 8.77 19.95 7.15
CA GLU A 207 7.99 20.68 8.16
C GLU A 207 8.77 20.88 9.44
N GLU A 208 9.53 19.86 9.85
CA GLU A 208 10.31 19.88 11.07
C GLU A 208 11.62 19.12 10.91
N THR A 209 12.52 19.33 11.86
CA THR A 209 13.75 18.57 11.97
C THR A 209 13.72 17.71 13.23
N ARG A 210 14.15 16.45 13.13
CA ARG A 210 14.28 15.53 14.25
C ARG A 210 15.72 15.09 14.40
N GLU A 211 16.16 14.89 15.64
CA GLU A 211 17.44 14.24 15.88
C GLU A 211 17.27 12.73 15.77
N LEU A 212 17.99 12.13 14.84
CA LEU A 212 17.96 10.71 14.53
C LEU A 212 19.29 10.08 14.90
N CYS A 213 19.22 8.85 15.37
CA CYS A 213 20.37 8.02 15.62
C CYS A 213 20.45 7.01 14.49
N CYS A 214 21.50 7.05 13.69
CA CYS A 214 21.71 6.13 12.57
C CYS A 214 22.98 5.30 12.73
N ILE A 215 22.99 4.09 12.21
CA ILE A 215 24.15 3.20 12.19
C ILE A 215 24.39 2.65 10.78
N ASP A 216 25.66 2.61 10.39
CA ASP A 216 26.15 1.93 9.20
C ASP A 216 26.80 0.62 9.68
N LEU A 217 26.06 -0.48 9.54
CA LEU A 217 26.47 -1.83 9.94
C LEU A 217 27.46 -2.44 8.95
N THR A 218 27.41 -2.01 7.68
CA THR A 218 28.22 -2.60 6.60
C THR A 218 29.54 -1.86 6.35
N GLY A 219 29.66 -0.62 6.82
CA GLY A 219 30.80 0.26 6.67
C GLY A 219 30.97 0.83 5.27
N ASP A 220 29.90 0.87 4.47
CA ASP A 220 29.93 1.35 3.09
C ASP A 220 29.65 2.87 2.95
N GLY A 221 29.36 3.54 4.07
CA GLY A 221 29.04 4.95 4.13
C GLY A 221 27.56 5.27 3.93
N ILE A 222 26.71 4.27 3.79
CA ILE A 222 25.25 4.39 3.79
C ILE A 222 24.75 3.85 5.12
N PHE A 223 23.82 4.56 5.75
CA PHE A 223 23.21 4.04 6.97
C PHE A 223 22.35 2.82 6.64
N ASP A 224 22.25 1.86 7.55
CA ASP A 224 21.41 0.67 7.40
C ASP A 224 20.14 0.78 8.26
N GLU A 225 20.22 1.49 9.38
CA GLU A 225 19.14 1.65 10.35
C GLU A 225 19.21 3.05 10.97
N CYS A 226 18.06 3.71 11.09
CA CYS A 226 17.89 4.93 11.89
C CYS A 226 16.67 4.82 12.81
N VAL A 227 16.79 5.43 13.98
CA VAL A 227 15.73 5.53 14.99
C VAL A 227 15.68 6.94 15.57
N ASP A 228 14.55 7.34 16.14
CA ASP A 228 14.45 8.61 16.86
C ASP A 228 15.43 8.63 18.05
N ALA A 229 16.11 9.76 18.25
CA ALA A 229 16.95 9.95 19.42
C ALA A 229 16.11 9.90 20.70
N THR A 230 16.64 9.25 21.74
CA THR A 230 15.97 9.22 23.04
C THR A 230 16.13 10.58 23.71
N VAL A 231 15.01 11.26 23.97
CA VAL A 231 14.98 12.55 24.68
C VAL A 231 14.72 12.32 26.16
N ASP A 232 15.67 12.70 27.01
CA ASP A 232 15.48 12.72 28.45
C ASP A 232 14.51 13.84 28.84
N THR A 233 13.39 13.48 29.48
CA THR A 233 12.30 14.42 29.78
C THR A 233 12.64 15.44 30.87
N GLU A 234 13.66 15.20 31.69
CA GLU A 234 14.04 16.11 32.79
C GLU A 234 15.12 17.11 32.34
N THR A 235 16.07 16.65 31.53
CA THR A 235 17.21 17.43 31.06
C THR A 235 17.02 17.99 29.65
N LEU A 236 16.02 17.50 28.92
CA LEU A 236 15.76 17.81 27.50
C LEU A 236 16.96 17.52 26.59
N MET A 237 17.86 16.63 27.01
CA MET A 237 18.99 16.20 26.22
C MET A 237 18.62 14.95 25.42
N SER A 238 18.93 14.98 24.13
CA SER A 238 18.90 13.85 23.22
C SER A 238 20.14 12.98 23.39
N SER A 239 19.97 11.67 23.22
CA SER A 239 21.06 10.72 23.25
C SER A 239 20.82 9.56 22.29
N CYS A 240 21.92 9.04 21.73
CA CYS A 240 21.91 7.90 20.84
C CYS A 240 22.41 6.63 21.53
N PRO A 241 21.92 5.45 21.11
CA PRO A 241 22.49 4.17 21.54
C PRO A 241 23.99 4.08 21.17
N GLU A 242 24.72 3.22 21.88
CA GLU A 242 26.13 2.98 21.60
C GLU A 242 26.32 2.45 20.16
N GLY A 243 27.27 3.03 19.42
CA GLY A 243 27.54 2.68 18.02
C GLY A 243 26.73 3.47 16.99
N TYR A 244 25.70 4.19 17.42
CA TYR A 244 24.92 5.06 16.54
C TYR A 244 25.54 6.46 16.46
N THR A 245 25.39 7.08 15.30
CA THR A 245 25.77 8.47 15.03
C THR A 245 24.53 9.35 15.07
N SER A 246 24.60 10.45 15.82
CA SER A 246 23.53 11.46 15.82
C SER A 246 23.57 12.26 14.51
N LEU A 247 22.42 12.36 13.87
CA LEU A 247 22.17 13.09 12.63
C LEU A 247 20.89 13.93 12.76
N LEU A 248 20.77 14.93 11.91
CA LEU A 248 19.54 15.71 11.79
C LEU A 248 18.72 15.16 10.61
N GLY A 249 17.53 14.65 10.91
CA GLY A 249 16.53 14.28 9.92
C GLY A 249 15.59 15.43 9.60
N TYR A 250 15.19 15.55 8.33
CA TYR A 250 14.23 16.52 7.83
C TYR A 250 12.92 15.81 7.53
N CYS A 251 11.90 16.06 8.36
CA CYS A 251 10.68 15.26 8.38
C CYS A 251 9.48 16.03 7.82
N HIS A 252 8.60 15.29 7.16
CA HIS A 252 7.32 15.76 6.64
C HIS A 252 6.22 14.79 7.06
N GLU A 253 5.11 15.33 7.56
CA GLU A 253 3.93 14.53 7.90
C GLU A 253 2.95 14.54 6.73
N TYR A 254 2.59 13.34 6.28
CA TYR A 254 1.57 13.14 5.27
C TYR A 254 0.24 12.76 5.93
N THR A 255 -0.85 13.31 5.41
CA THR A 255 -2.22 12.96 5.81
C THR A 255 -3.03 12.62 4.56
N ASP A 256 -3.61 11.42 4.54
CA ASP A 256 -4.38 10.87 3.43
C ASP A 256 -3.67 11.03 2.07
N GLU A 257 -2.35 10.90 2.05
CA GLU A 257 -1.54 11.05 0.85
C GLU A 257 -1.61 9.78 0.01
N TRP A 258 -1.61 9.93 -1.31
CA TRP A 258 -1.50 8.79 -2.19
C TRP A 258 -0.14 8.10 -2.00
N VAL A 259 -0.11 6.81 -1.71
CA VAL A 259 1.11 6.10 -1.26
C VAL A 259 2.30 6.27 -2.21
N PHE A 260 2.08 6.31 -3.52
CA PHE A 260 3.17 6.50 -4.51
C PHE A 260 3.71 7.95 -4.57
N ASN A 261 3.16 8.85 -3.78
CA ASN A 261 3.62 10.22 -3.66
C ASN A 261 4.51 10.45 -2.43
N ILE A 262 4.74 9.46 -1.56
CA ILE A 262 5.50 9.69 -0.32
C ILE A 262 7.02 9.69 -0.52
N GLY A 263 7.49 9.18 -1.66
CA GLY A 263 8.89 9.14 -2.06
C GLY A 263 9.10 9.19 -3.58
N ASP A 264 10.35 9.14 -4.01
CA ASP A 264 10.73 9.22 -5.42
C ASP A 264 10.52 7.90 -6.16
N PHE A 265 10.69 6.79 -5.47
CA PHE A 265 10.27 5.48 -5.95
C PHE A 265 9.70 4.68 -4.77
N VAL A 266 8.56 4.02 -4.96
CA VAL A 266 7.84 3.34 -3.90
C VAL A 266 7.43 1.97 -4.41
N THR A 267 7.82 0.94 -3.65
CA THR A 267 7.35 -0.42 -3.81
C THR A 267 6.31 -0.70 -2.73
N TYR A 268 5.08 -0.89 -3.20
CA TYR A 268 3.89 -1.11 -2.40
C TYR A 268 3.38 -2.53 -2.61
N LEU A 269 3.08 -3.24 -1.54
CA LEU A 269 2.67 -4.63 -1.59
C LEU A 269 1.18 -4.77 -1.31
N TRP A 270 0.54 -5.62 -2.10
CA TRP A 270 -0.71 -6.28 -1.75
C TRP A 270 -0.43 -7.71 -1.34
N ASN A 271 -0.57 -7.98 -0.04
CA ASN A 271 -0.64 -9.34 0.46
C ASN A 271 -2.08 -9.86 0.29
N THR A 272 -2.22 -10.96 -0.44
CA THR A 272 -3.52 -11.45 -0.92
C THR A 272 -3.78 -12.88 -0.46
N ASN A 273 -4.98 -13.11 0.09
CA ASN A 273 -5.50 -14.46 0.34
C ASN A 273 -6.67 -14.71 -0.60
N ASN A 274 -6.56 -15.71 -1.47
CA ASN A 274 -7.58 -16.06 -2.44
C ASN A 274 -8.21 -17.41 -2.12
N ASN A 275 -9.53 -17.42 -1.99
CA ASN A 275 -10.36 -18.58 -1.65
C ASN A 275 -11.42 -18.80 -2.73
N GLY A 276 -10.98 -19.05 -3.97
CA GLY A 276 -11.84 -19.44 -5.09
C GLY A 276 -12.25 -18.31 -6.03
N VAL A 277 -11.70 -17.09 -5.88
CA VAL A 277 -11.97 -15.99 -6.82
C VAL A 277 -11.18 -16.20 -8.11
N LYS A 278 -11.90 -16.21 -9.24
CA LYS A 278 -11.33 -16.47 -10.57
C LYS A 278 -10.82 -15.22 -11.27
N LEU A 279 -11.40 -14.07 -10.96
CA LEU A 279 -11.00 -12.79 -11.51
C LEU A 279 -11.34 -11.69 -10.51
N LEU A 280 -10.35 -10.99 -9.99
CA LEU A 280 -10.54 -9.68 -9.39
C LEU A 280 -10.18 -8.63 -10.46
N GLN A 281 -11.18 -7.85 -10.87
CA GLN A 281 -10.97 -6.75 -11.82
C GLN A 281 -10.78 -5.47 -11.02
N VAL A 282 -9.63 -4.82 -11.20
CA VAL A 282 -9.25 -3.56 -10.55
C VAL A 282 -9.14 -2.48 -11.62
N ARG A 283 -9.62 -1.27 -11.32
CA ARG A 283 -9.54 -0.13 -12.22
C ARG A 283 -9.00 1.09 -11.50
N PHE A 284 -8.02 1.73 -12.12
CA PHE A 284 -7.38 2.94 -11.65
C PHE A 284 -7.84 4.12 -12.50
N TYR A 285 -8.54 5.07 -11.91
CA TYR A 285 -9.03 6.27 -12.58
C TYR A 285 -8.16 7.47 -12.17
N PRO A 286 -7.37 8.05 -13.09
CA PRO A 286 -6.59 9.26 -12.83
C PRO A 286 -7.46 10.40 -12.24
N ASN A 287 -6.95 11.12 -11.25
CA ASN A 287 -7.60 12.31 -10.65
C ASN A 287 -7.11 13.66 -11.22
#